data_AF-A0AB40CKI4-F1
#
_entry.id   AF-A0AB40CKI4-F1
#
_cell.length_a   1.000
_cell.length_b   1.000
_cell.length_c   1.000
_cell.angle_alpha   90.00
_cell.angle_beta   90.00
_cell.angle_gamma   90.00
#
_symmetry.space_group_name_H-M   'P 1'
#
loop_
_entity.id
_entity.type
_entity.pdbx_description
1 polymer ?
#
loop_
_entity_poly.entity_id
_entity_poly.type
_entity_poly.pdbx_seq_one_letter_code
_entity_poly.pdbx_strand_id
1 'polypeptide(L)'
;MWDATHKKKDGSYVNEEFRKKLEAAHDLQVSYTSSSANFEQNEINEMVFQKIYGAEHNGRVRGLGLGPTPSRYFSVISKFTSTSASTTDNNHKAELENVKLELAEMKDKYEKLSSDLADMKELFGGFMAERSLNDRMSKAPAEEVEDVASVD
;
A
#
# COMPACT_ATOMS: atom_id res chain seq x y z
N MET A 1 12.90 -26.23 -0.70
CA MET A 1 11.47 -26.46 -1.06
C MET A 1 11.24 -27.81 -1.73
N TRP A 2 12.03 -28.24 -2.72
CA TRP A 2 11.83 -29.50 -3.46
C TRP A 2 12.15 -30.79 -2.68
N ASP A 3 12.98 -30.70 -1.66
CA ASP A 3 13.29 -31.81 -0.76
C ASP A 3 12.06 -32.25 0.04
N ALA A 4 11.22 -31.30 0.47
CA ALA A 4 10.02 -31.57 1.24
C ALA A 4 8.93 -32.31 0.43
N THR A 5 8.86 -32.10 -0.89
CA THR A 5 7.85 -32.74 -1.75
C THR A 5 8.21 -34.16 -2.18
N HIS A 6 9.46 -34.58 -1.98
CA HIS A 6 9.98 -35.89 -2.40
C HIS A 6 10.40 -36.79 -1.22
N LYS A 7 10.02 -36.39 0.00
CA LYS A 7 10.18 -37.16 1.23
C LYS A 7 8.83 -37.73 1.68
N LYS A 8 8.85 -38.96 2.17
CA LYS A 8 7.71 -39.60 2.84
C LYS A 8 7.58 -39.04 4.27
N LYS A 9 6.49 -39.39 4.95
CA LYS A 9 6.24 -39.02 6.36
C LYS A 9 7.33 -39.55 7.31
N ASP A 10 8.02 -40.62 6.95
CA ASP A 10 9.13 -41.22 7.69
C ASP A 10 10.49 -40.51 7.45
N GLY A 11 10.53 -39.49 6.57
CA GLY A 11 11.75 -38.77 6.21
C GLY A 11 12.59 -39.44 5.11
N SER A 12 12.23 -40.64 4.66
CA SER A 12 12.90 -41.32 3.55
C SER A 12 12.48 -40.74 2.20
N TYR A 13 13.36 -40.83 1.20
CA TYR A 13 13.07 -40.38 -0.15
C TYR A 13 12.09 -41.34 -0.85
N VAL A 14 11.14 -40.76 -1.58
CA VAL A 14 10.15 -41.54 -2.36
C VAL A 14 10.81 -42.25 -3.55
N ASN A 15 11.81 -41.63 -4.17
CA ASN A 15 12.57 -42.19 -5.29
C ASN A 15 14.08 -42.06 -5.01
N GLU A 16 14.80 -43.17 -5.15
CA GLU A 16 16.25 -43.20 -4.95
C GLU A 16 17.02 -42.45 -6.05
N GLU A 17 16.49 -42.39 -7.27
CA GLU A 17 17.07 -41.55 -8.33
C GLU A 17 17.00 -40.07 -7.98
N PHE A 18 15.92 -39.66 -7.32
CA PHE A 18 15.76 -38.28 -6.86
C PHE A 18 16.75 -37.97 -5.74
N ARG A 19 16.95 -38.90 -4.79
CA ARG A 19 17.98 -38.78 -3.75
C ARG A 19 19.35 -38.51 -4.34
N LYS A 20 19.77 -39.31 -5.33
CA LYS A 20 21.06 -39.16 -6.02
C LYS A 20 21.19 -37.81 -6.73
N LYS A 21 20.12 -37.36 -7.41
CA LYS A 21 20.09 -36.04 -8.07
C LYS A 21 20.15 -34.89 -7.08
N LEU A 22 19.51 -35.03 -5.92
CA LEU A 22 19.54 -34.01 -4.87
C LEU A 22 20.91 -33.92 -4.21
N GLU A 23 21.56 -35.05 -3.94
CA GLU A 23 22.92 -35.10 -3.40
C GLU A 23 23.92 -34.45 -4.37
N ALA A 24 23.86 -34.82 -5.66
CA ALA A 24 24.64 -34.15 -6.70
C ALA A 24 24.36 -32.64 -6.81
N ALA A 25 23.13 -32.20 -6.50
CA ALA A 25 22.79 -30.78 -6.47
C ALA A 25 23.47 -30.03 -5.35
N HIS A 26 23.46 -30.62 -4.17
CA HIS A 26 24.10 -30.05 -3.00
C HIS A 26 25.61 -29.91 -3.21
N ASP A 27 26.26 -30.95 -3.74
CA ASP A 27 27.70 -30.95 -4.01
C ASP A 27 28.09 -29.88 -5.04
N LEU A 28 27.32 -29.76 -6.12
CA LEU A 28 27.52 -28.71 -7.13
C LEU A 28 27.29 -27.32 -6.54
N GLN A 29 26.25 -27.14 -5.72
CA GLN A 29 25.95 -25.86 -5.08
C GLN A 29 27.10 -25.41 -4.17
N VAL A 30 27.62 -26.30 -3.33
CA VAL A 30 28.78 -26.01 -2.48
C VAL A 30 30.02 -25.67 -3.32
N SER A 31 30.27 -26.42 -4.40
CA SER A 31 31.38 -26.17 -5.31
C SER A 31 31.28 -24.79 -5.99
N TYR A 32 30.09 -24.42 -6.47
CA TYR A 32 29.87 -23.13 -7.13
C TYR A 32 29.94 -21.98 -6.14
N THR A 33 29.27 -22.07 -4.99
CA THR A 33 29.33 -21.03 -3.95
C THR A 33 30.76 -20.80 -3.44
N SER A 34 31.59 -21.84 -3.39
CA SER A 34 32.99 -21.71 -2.95
C SER A 34 33.91 -21.14 -4.04
N SER A 35 33.57 -21.32 -5.32
CA SER A 35 34.41 -20.89 -6.47
C SER A 35 33.96 -19.58 -7.11
N SER A 36 32.72 -19.16 -6.88
CA SER A 36 32.08 -18.04 -7.57
C SER A 36 31.78 -16.90 -6.59
N ALA A 37 32.77 -16.04 -6.36
CA ALA A 37 32.58 -14.83 -5.56
C ALA A 37 31.70 -13.75 -6.24
N ASN A 38 31.29 -13.95 -7.51
CA ASN A 38 30.61 -12.95 -8.33
C ASN A 38 29.24 -13.38 -8.89
N PHE A 39 28.76 -14.60 -8.59
CA PHE A 39 27.46 -15.06 -9.09
C PHE A 39 26.41 -14.94 -7.99
N GLU A 40 25.24 -14.40 -8.32
CA GLU A 40 24.10 -14.34 -7.41
C GLU A 40 23.62 -15.76 -7.07
N GLN A 41 23.06 -15.96 -5.87
CA GLN A 41 22.57 -17.28 -5.43
C GLN A 41 21.56 -17.89 -6.41
N ASN A 42 20.77 -17.04 -7.08
CA ASN A 42 19.82 -17.46 -8.11
C ASN A 42 20.52 -18.03 -9.35
N GLU A 43 21.61 -17.42 -9.80
CA GLU A 43 22.37 -17.90 -10.97
C GLU A 43 23.07 -19.23 -10.66
N ILE A 44 23.62 -19.36 -9.45
CA ILE A 44 24.19 -20.62 -8.97
C ILE A 44 23.11 -21.71 -8.96
N ASN A 45 21.91 -21.41 -8.46
CA ASN A 45 20.80 -22.37 -8.47
C ASN A 45 20.44 -22.81 -9.90
N GLU A 46 20.48 -21.90 -10.88
CA GLU A 46 20.20 -22.26 -12.26
C GLU A 46 21.29 -23.10 -12.93
N MET A 47 22.55 -22.76 -12.70
CA MET A 47 23.66 -23.58 -13.18
C MET A 47 23.59 -25.02 -12.62
N VAL A 48 23.35 -25.14 -11.30
CA VAL A 48 23.21 -26.44 -10.62
C VAL A 48 22.03 -27.22 -11.22
N PHE A 49 20.89 -26.56 -11.40
CA PHE A 49 19.71 -27.22 -11.93
C PHE A 49 19.92 -27.70 -13.37
N GLN A 50 20.45 -26.83 -14.24
CA GLN A 50 20.73 -27.14 -15.63
C GLN A 50 21.72 -28.31 -15.76
N LYS A 51 22.68 -28.41 -14.84
CA LYS A 51 23.66 -29.50 -14.83
C LYS A 51 23.04 -30.85 -14.52
N ILE A 52 22.03 -30.90 -13.64
CA ILE A 52 21.46 -32.14 -13.09
C ILE A 52 20.27 -32.64 -13.89
N TYR A 53 19.42 -31.71 -14.29
CA TYR A 53 18.17 -32.02 -14.97
C TYR A 53 18.20 -31.66 -16.46
N GLY A 54 19.30 -31.08 -16.94
CA GLY A 54 19.47 -30.68 -18.33
C GLY A 54 18.96 -29.27 -18.60
N ALA A 55 19.13 -28.83 -19.86
CA ALA A 55 18.63 -27.55 -20.34
C ALA A 55 17.10 -27.45 -20.20
N GLU A 56 16.64 -26.25 -19.86
CA GLU A 56 15.22 -25.91 -19.83
C GLU A 56 14.57 -26.12 -21.22
N HIS A 57 13.38 -26.72 -21.24
CA HIS A 57 12.57 -26.90 -22.45
C HIS A 57 11.34 -26.01 -22.43
N ASN A 58 11.00 -25.41 -23.57
CA ASN A 58 9.79 -24.60 -23.75
C ASN A 58 8.53 -25.46 -23.52
N GLY A 59 7.66 -25.04 -22.59
CA GLY A 59 6.39 -25.71 -22.29
C GLY A 59 6.31 -26.43 -20.94
N ARG A 60 7.39 -26.46 -20.15
CA ARG A 60 7.36 -26.95 -18.75
C ARG A 60 7.45 -25.76 -17.81
N VAL A 61 6.49 -25.60 -16.90
CA VAL A 61 6.43 -24.51 -15.91
C VAL A 61 6.92 -25.03 -14.55
N ARG A 62 7.87 -24.34 -13.91
CA ARG A 62 8.35 -24.69 -12.56
C ARG A 62 7.18 -24.59 -11.59
N GLY A 63 7.06 -25.59 -10.71
CA GLY A 63 6.08 -25.59 -9.64
C GLY A 63 4.71 -26.19 -9.99
N LEU A 64 4.45 -26.52 -11.26
CA LEU A 64 3.21 -27.17 -11.72
C LEU A 64 3.44 -28.49 -12.48
N GLY A 65 4.70 -28.90 -12.70
CA GLY A 65 5.09 -30.18 -13.31
C GLY A 65 6.51 -30.63 -12.93
N LEU A 66 6.80 -31.93 -13.09
CA LEU A 66 8.01 -32.63 -12.58
C LEU A 66 9.34 -32.23 -13.28
N GLY A 67 9.79 -30.97 -13.31
CA GLY A 67 11.12 -30.64 -13.89
C GLY A 67 11.48 -29.14 -14.00
N PRO A 68 12.71 -28.81 -14.47
CA PRO A 68 13.29 -27.45 -14.47
C PRO A 68 12.54 -26.39 -15.26
N THR A 69 12.62 -25.14 -14.77
CA THR A 69 12.28 -23.87 -15.46
C THR A 69 12.93 -22.74 -14.64
N PRO A 70 14.02 -22.06 -15.05
CA PRO A 70 13.92 -20.74 -15.71
C PRO A 70 15.24 -20.27 -16.42
N SER A 71 15.22 -19.27 -17.29
CA SER A 71 15.56 -17.88 -16.90
C SER A 71 15.49 -16.89 -18.07
N ARG A 72 15.27 -17.34 -19.32
CA ARG A 72 15.13 -16.41 -20.46
C ARG A 72 13.71 -15.83 -20.62
N TYR A 73 12.72 -16.38 -19.92
CA TYR A 73 11.30 -16.22 -20.26
C TYR A 73 10.36 -15.66 -19.19
N PHE A 74 10.85 -15.05 -18.09
CA PHE A 74 10.08 -13.95 -17.49
C PHE A 74 10.32 -12.60 -18.22
N SER A 75 10.95 -12.65 -19.40
CA SER A 75 10.87 -11.59 -20.42
C SER A 75 9.75 -11.80 -21.44
N VAL A 76 8.97 -12.88 -21.33
CA VAL A 76 7.64 -12.93 -21.95
C VAL A 76 6.68 -13.08 -20.81
N ILE A 77 5.81 -12.08 -20.67
CA ILE A 77 4.64 -12.09 -19.80
C ILE A 77 3.89 -13.39 -20.12
N SER A 78 4.21 -14.46 -19.40
CA SER A 78 3.39 -15.65 -19.36
C SER A 78 2.13 -15.19 -18.65
N LYS A 79 1.12 -14.88 -19.45
CA LYS A 79 -0.27 -14.62 -19.04
C LYS A 79 -0.90 -15.86 -18.42
N PHE A 80 -0.14 -16.60 -17.61
CA PHE A 80 -0.58 -17.85 -17.00
C PHE A 80 -0.83 -17.73 -15.50
N THR A 81 -0.57 -16.56 -14.91
CA THR A 81 -1.09 -16.22 -13.57
C THR A 81 -1.55 -14.77 -13.52
N SER A 82 -2.59 -14.43 -14.27
CA SER A 82 -3.66 -13.57 -13.74
C SER A 82 -4.82 -13.53 -14.72
N THR A 83 -5.78 -14.44 -14.54
CA THR A 83 -7.13 -14.30 -15.12
C THR A 83 -7.89 -13.13 -14.46
N SER A 84 -7.21 -12.08 -13.98
CA SER A 84 -7.84 -10.91 -13.33
C SER A 84 -7.07 -9.58 -13.39
N ALA A 85 -5.86 -9.48 -13.98
CA ALA A 85 -5.07 -8.23 -13.87
C ALA A 85 -4.32 -7.84 -15.15
N SER A 86 -5.02 -7.65 -16.28
CA SER A 86 -4.38 -6.96 -17.42
C SER A 86 -5.31 -6.09 -18.27
N THR A 87 -6.56 -5.88 -17.85
CA THR A 87 -7.46 -4.85 -18.41
C THR A 87 -7.92 -3.85 -17.36
N THR A 88 -7.71 -4.16 -16.08
CA THR A 88 -8.09 -3.37 -14.91
C THR A 88 -7.02 -2.35 -14.50
N ASP A 89 -5.73 -2.64 -14.68
CA ASP A 89 -4.65 -1.81 -14.12
C ASP A 89 -4.54 -0.40 -14.73
N ASN A 90 -4.84 -0.24 -16.03
CA ASN A 90 -4.82 1.09 -16.67
C ASN A 90 -6.05 1.93 -16.29
N ASN A 91 -7.22 1.30 -16.17
CA ASN A 91 -8.45 1.99 -15.78
C ASN A 91 -8.40 2.40 -14.30
N HIS A 92 -7.92 1.52 -13.42
CA HIS A 92 -7.79 1.83 -11.99
C HIS A 92 -6.76 2.91 -11.70
N LYS A 93 -5.70 3.03 -12.50
CA LYS A 93 -4.74 4.13 -12.35
C LYS A 93 -5.35 5.49 -12.70
N ALA A 94 -6.14 5.55 -13.78
CA ALA A 94 -6.84 6.78 -14.17
C ALA A 94 -7.94 7.16 -13.15
N GLU A 95 -8.68 6.18 -12.66
CA GLU A 95 -9.68 6.37 -11.59
C GLU A 95 -9.03 6.86 -10.29
N LEU A 96 -7.87 6.32 -9.90
CA LEU A 96 -7.12 6.77 -8.72
C LEU A 96 -6.66 8.22 -8.83
N GLU A 97 -6.16 8.64 -9.99
CA GLU A 97 -5.74 10.03 -10.21
C GLU A 97 -6.95 10.99 -10.20
N ASN A 98 -8.08 10.61 -10.79
CA ASN A 98 -9.31 11.41 -10.73
C ASN A 98 -9.84 11.52 -9.29
N VAL A 99 -9.88 10.41 -8.54
CA VAL A 99 -10.31 10.43 -7.13
C VAL A 99 -9.40 11.31 -6.28
N LYS A 100 -8.08 11.32 -6.52
CA LYS A 100 -7.16 12.22 -5.82
C LYS A 100 -7.45 13.69 -6.11
N LEU A 101 -7.74 14.03 -7.37
CA LEU A 101 -8.09 15.40 -7.77
C LEU A 101 -9.39 15.86 -7.09
N GLU A 102 -10.43 15.03 -7.10
CA GLU A 102 -11.71 15.35 -6.43
C GLU A 102 -11.54 15.53 -4.92
N LEU A 103 -10.67 14.73 -4.29
CA LEU A 103 -10.38 14.84 -2.85
C LEU A 103 -9.66 16.15 -2.52
N ALA A 104 -8.74 16.59 -3.38
CA ALA A 104 -8.08 17.89 -3.25
C ALA A 104 -9.10 19.04 -3.38
N GLU A 105 -9.98 19.00 -4.39
CA GLU A 105 -11.03 20.02 -4.54
C GLU A 105 -12.02 20.06 -3.37
N MET A 106 -12.41 18.89 -2.86
CA MET A 106 -13.32 18.81 -1.71
C MET A 106 -12.67 19.40 -0.46
N LYS A 107 -11.36 19.18 -0.29
CA LYS A 107 -10.58 19.75 0.81
C LYS A 107 -10.54 21.28 0.73
N ASP A 108 -10.28 21.85 -0.44
CA ASP A 108 -10.27 23.30 -0.64
C ASP A 108 -11.66 23.91 -0.36
N LYS A 109 -12.73 23.25 -0.81
CA LYS A 109 -14.12 23.66 -0.52
C LYS A 109 -14.42 23.61 0.99
N TYR A 110 -13.92 22.58 1.68
CA TYR A 110 -14.09 22.45 3.13
C TYR A 110 -13.36 23.55 3.90
N GLU A 111 -12.12 23.87 3.52
CA GLU A 111 -11.35 24.96 4.13
C GLU A 111 -12.06 26.31 3.94
N LYS A 112 -12.58 26.57 2.74
CA LYS A 112 -13.36 27.78 2.46
C LYS A 112 -14.65 27.86 3.29
N LEU A 113 -15.43 26.78 3.33
CA LEU A 113 -16.66 26.73 4.13
C LEU A 113 -16.35 26.91 5.63
N SER A 114 -15.24 26.36 6.10
CA SER A 114 -14.77 26.53 7.48
C SER A 114 -14.42 28.00 7.76
N SER A 115 -13.81 28.70 6.81
CA SER A 115 -13.52 30.14 6.93
C SER A 115 -14.82 30.96 6.96
N ASP A 116 -15.73 30.74 6.02
CA ASP A 116 -17.01 31.46 5.94
C ASP A 116 -17.84 31.28 7.23
N LEU A 117 -17.78 30.09 7.85
CA LEU A 117 -18.44 29.81 9.13
C LEU A 117 -17.78 30.62 10.27
N ALA A 118 -16.45 30.71 10.29
CA ALA A 118 -15.74 31.54 11.28
C ALA A 118 -16.13 33.02 11.14
N ASP A 119 -16.18 33.54 9.92
CA ASP A 119 -16.56 34.92 9.63
C ASP A 119 -18.01 35.22 10.05
N MET A 120 -18.95 34.31 9.76
CA MET A 120 -20.34 34.46 10.21
C MET A 120 -20.47 34.40 11.73
N LYS A 121 -19.66 33.58 12.40
CA LYS A 121 -19.65 33.50 13.86
C LYS A 121 -19.14 34.80 14.48
N GLU A 122 -18.10 35.41 13.91
CA GLU A 122 -17.60 36.72 14.36
C GLU A 122 -18.63 37.82 14.12
N LEU A 123 -19.21 37.89 12.92
CA LEU A 123 -20.21 38.90 12.58
C LEU A 123 -21.46 38.78 13.46
N PHE A 124 -21.94 37.56 13.71
CA PHE A 124 -23.07 37.32 14.62
C PHE A 124 -22.71 37.67 16.07
N GLY A 125 -21.49 37.35 16.51
CA GLY A 125 -20.97 37.74 17.82
C GLY A 125 -20.93 39.26 18.00
N GLY A 126 -20.45 39.99 16.99
CA GLY A 126 -20.44 41.45 16.95
C GLY A 126 -21.84 42.05 16.99
N PHE A 127 -22.76 41.54 16.17
CA PHE A 127 -24.16 41.99 16.15
C PHE A 127 -24.87 41.80 17.50
N MET A 128 -24.64 40.66 18.17
CA MET A 128 -25.22 40.38 19.49
C MET A 128 -24.60 41.28 20.58
N ALA A 129 -23.30 41.58 20.50
CA ALA A 129 -22.64 42.49 21.42
C ALA A 129 -23.15 43.94 21.25
N GLU A 130 -23.34 44.40 20.02
CA GLU A 130 -23.86 45.73 19.69
C GLU A 130 -25.31 45.92 20.18
N ARG A 131 -26.15 44.88 20.03
CA ARG A 131 -27.54 44.92 20.52
C ARG A 131 -27.62 44.95 22.05
N SER A 132 -26.74 44.21 22.73
CA SER A 132 -26.60 44.24 24.20
C SER A 132 -26.13 45.61 24.71
N LEU A 133 -25.21 46.26 24.00
CA LEU A 133 -24.78 47.62 24.31
C LEU A 133 -25.91 48.64 24.06
N ASN A 134 -26.64 48.54 22.95
CA ASN A 134 -27.76 49.42 22.65
C ASN A 134 -28.94 49.26 23.63
N ASP A 135 -29.26 48.03 24.07
CA ASP A 135 -30.26 47.80 25.12
C ASP A 135 -29.83 48.42 26.46
N ARG A 136 -28.54 48.31 26.83
CA ARG A 136 -27.98 48.94 28.03
C ARG A 136 -27.98 50.47 27.94
N MET A 137 -27.67 51.04 26.77
CA MET A 137 -27.69 52.49 26.56
C MET A 137 -29.11 53.07 26.51
N SER A 138 -30.09 52.31 26.03
CA SER A 138 -31.51 52.69 26.11
C SER A 138 -32.08 52.65 27.54
N LYS A 139 -31.35 52.02 28.46
CA LYS A 139 -31.67 51.88 29.89
C LYS A 139 -30.68 52.66 30.76
N ALA A 140 -30.39 53.92 30.43
CA ALA A 140 -29.75 54.83 31.38
C ALA A 140 -30.74 55.18 32.52
N PRO A 141 -30.27 55.27 33.78
CA PRO A 141 -31.14 55.49 34.94
C PRO A 141 -31.78 56.88 34.85
N ALA A 142 -33.07 56.94 35.16
CA ALA A 142 -33.75 58.19 35.40
C ALA A 142 -32.98 58.95 36.49
N GLU A 143 -32.47 60.11 36.11
CA GLU A 143 -31.92 61.13 36.99
C GLU A 143 -32.98 61.41 38.08
N GLU A 144 -32.73 60.94 39.30
CA GLU A 144 -33.48 61.38 40.48
C GLU A 144 -33.12 62.85 40.67
N VAL A 145 -34.01 63.72 40.17
CA VAL A 145 -34.06 65.12 40.54
C VAL A 145 -34.43 65.13 42.02
N GLU A 146 -33.45 65.31 42.90
CA GLU A 146 -33.71 65.63 44.30
C GLU A 146 -34.48 66.95 44.36
N ASP A 147 -35.78 66.84 44.58
CA ASP A 147 -36.64 67.97 44.92
C ASP A 147 -36.19 68.54 46.26
N VAL A 148 -35.55 69.70 46.17
CA VAL A 148 -35.40 70.68 47.24
C VAL A 148 -36.79 71.09 47.74
N ALA A 149 -37.27 70.42 48.78
CA ALA A 149 -38.42 70.88 49.57
C ALA A 149 -37.95 71.22 50.99
N SER A 150 -37.71 72.52 51.18
CA SER A 150 -37.74 73.21 52.47
C SER A 150 -39.10 72.98 53.15
N VAL A 151 -39.15 72.93 54.50
CA VAL A 151 -40.11 73.60 55.39
C VAL A 151 -40.08 72.98 56.81
N ASP A 152 -39.90 73.89 57.77
CA ASP A 152 -40.15 73.91 59.24
C ASP A 152 -39.45 72.94 60.22
#